data_AF-A0A6P1VRW0-F1
#
_entry.id   AF-A0A6P1VRW0-F1
#
_cell.length_a   1.000
_cell.length_b   1.000
_cell.length_c   1.000
_cell.angle_alpha   90.00
_cell.angle_beta   90.00
_cell.angle_gamma   90.00
#
_symmetry.space_group_name_H-M   'P 1'
#
loop_
_entity.id
_entity.type
_entity.pdbx_description
1 polymer ?
#
loop_
_entity_poly.entity_id
_entity_poly.type
_entity_poly.pdbx_seq_one_letter_code
_entity_poly.pdbx_strand_id
1 'polypeptide(L)'
;MAINNQSALKNIVIDTNPFVQEYRQNTATFPDILQDTGKQLHWIDSVLANTSEPWKIVVGHHPRYSVGGDHGNQAELVQQLGPLLQKYNVQLYLCSHSHTRQHLPPVGQTDFIIAGGSGASLGPIANSTKTQFARSSGGFSVFSMNADSVRMGFIDTNGKMLYSWQRVKPDNEFAFRLYRSDLEFCDVMFLA
;
A
#
# COMPACT_ATOMS: atom_id res chain seq x y z
N MET A 1 -8.10 -11.91 -2.67
CA MET A 1 -8.23 -13.06 -1.77
C MET A 1 -9.62 -12.94 -1.15
N ALA A 2 -10.47 -13.96 -1.27
CA ALA A 2 -11.82 -13.89 -0.74
C ALA A 2 -11.99 -15.05 0.23
N ILE A 3 -12.29 -14.71 1.49
CA ILE A 3 -12.60 -15.70 2.54
C ILE A 3 -14.13 -15.86 2.65
N ASN A 4 -14.89 -14.80 2.33
CA ASN A 4 -16.31 -14.84 1.94
C ASN A 4 -16.72 -13.53 1.21
N ASN A 5 -17.98 -13.42 0.79
CA ASN A 5 -18.51 -12.27 0.02
C ASN A 5 -18.61 -10.94 0.81
N GLN A 6 -18.40 -10.94 2.13
CA GLN A 6 -18.48 -9.74 2.98
C GLN A 6 -17.08 -9.26 3.44
N SER A 7 -16.12 -10.16 3.54
CA SER A 7 -14.70 -9.89 3.86
C SER A 7 -13.79 -10.02 2.64
N ALA A 8 -14.32 -9.88 1.42
CA ALA A 8 -13.50 -9.97 0.22
C ALA A 8 -12.63 -8.71 0.05
N LEU A 9 -11.37 -8.90 -0.29
CA LEU A 9 -10.47 -7.80 -0.65
C LEU A 9 -9.90 -8.02 -2.04
N LYS A 10 -9.76 -6.91 -2.77
CA LYS A 10 -9.02 -6.87 -4.03
C LYS A 10 -7.60 -6.39 -3.76
N ASN A 11 -6.66 -7.33 -3.83
CA ASN A 11 -5.24 -7.03 -3.92
C ASN A 11 -4.86 -6.94 -5.40
N ILE A 12 -4.27 -5.82 -5.79
CA ILE A 12 -3.73 -5.60 -7.13
C ILE A 12 -2.24 -5.39 -6.98
N VAL A 13 -1.45 -6.37 -7.40
CA VAL A 13 0.00 -6.31 -7.36
C VAL A 13 0.50 -5.80 -8.71
N ILE A 14 1.32 -4.76 -8.69
CA ILE A 14 1.80 -4.06 -9.89
C ILE A 14 3.32 -4.06 -9.94
N ASP A 15 3.87 -4.10 -11.15
CA ASP A 15 5.30 -3.88 -11.38
C ASP A 15 5.56 -2.38 -11.55
N THR A 16 6.25 -1.80 -10.57
CA THR A 16 6.57 -0.38 -10.55
C THR A 16 7.88 -0.03 -11.26
N ASN A 17 8.74 -0.99 -11.62
CA ASN A 17 10.03 -0.69 -12.26
C ASN A 17 9.88 0.04 -13.60
N PRO A 18 8.95 -0.35 -14.51
CA PRO A 18 8.79 0.32 -15.80
C PRO A 18 8.32 1.78 -15.70
N PHE A 19 7.80 2.21 -14.54
CA PHE A 19 7.38 3.59 -14.33
C PHE A 19 8.54 4.52 -13.97
N VAL A 20 9.65 3.99 -13.47
CA VAL A 20 10.82 4.79 -13.03
C VAL A 20 11.63 5.18 -14.26
N GLN A 21 11.66 6.49 -14.59
CA GLN A 21 12.37 6.97 -15.79
C GLN A 21 13.87 6.73 -15.70
N GLU A 22 14.47 6.86 -14.52
CA GLU A 22 15.89 6.58 -14.29
C GLU A 22 16.25 5.16 -14.74
N TYR A 23 15.41 4.17 -14.41
CA TYR A 23 15.66 2.77 -14.79
C TYR A 23 15.53 2.58 -16.29
N ARG A 24 14.50 3.20 -16.91
CA ARG A 24 14.29 3.15 -18.36
C ARG A 24 15.41 3.82 -19.16
N GLN A 25 16.01 4.88 -18.62
CA GLN A 25 17.10 5.61 -19.29
C GLN A 25 18.45 4.92 -19.10
N ASN A 26 18.62 4.14 -18.04
CA ASN A 26 19.84 3.40 -17.74
C ASN A 26 19.77 1.95 -18.25
N THR A 27 19.63 1.79 -19.57
CA THR A 27 19.50 0.48 -20.23
C THR A 27 20.73 -0.42 -20.10
N ALA A 28 21.91 0.15 -19.82
CA ALA A 28 23.11 -0.65 -19.55
C ALA A 28 23.00 -1.43 -18.23
N THR A 29 22.34 -0.84 -17.23
CA THR A 29 22.12 -1.47 -15.91
C THR A 29 20.80 -2.26 -15.90
N PHE A 30 19.78 -1.75 -16.58
CA PHE A 30 18.42 -2.29 -16.59
C PHE A 30 17.94 -2.58 -18.02
N PRO A 31 18.56 -3.55 -18.73
CA PRO A 31 18.26 -3.82 -20.14
C PRO A 31 16.87 -4.43 -20.36
N ASP A 32 16.23 -4.94 -19.32
CA ASP A 32 14.97 -5.68 -19.34
C ASP A 32 13.74 -4.81 -19.01
N ILE A 33 13.93 -3.52 -18.69
CA ILE A 33 12.85 -2.58 -18.41
C ILE A 33 12.26 -2.02 -19.71
N LEU A 34 11.52 -2.87 -20.42
CA LEU A 34 10.94 -2.62 -21.75
C LEU A 34 9.40 -2.63 -21.75
N GLN A 35 8.78 -2.92 -20.60
CA GLN A 35 7.34 -3.12 -20.46
C GLN A 35 6.58 -1.81 -20.73
N ASP A 36 5.40 -1.91 -21.32
CA ASP A 36 4.54 -0.77 -21.61
C ASP A 36 3.70 -0.38 -20.38
N THR A 37 4.02 0.77 -19.79
CA THR A 37 3.31 1.32 -18.62
C THR A 37 1.86 1.66 -18.93
N GLY A 38 1.53 2.05 -20.17
CA GLY A 38 0.17 2.35 -20.59
C GLY A 38 -0.73 1.12 -20.56
N LYS A 39 -0.22 -0.05 -20.99
CA LYS A 39 -0.95 -1.33 -20.90
C LYS A 39 -1.21 -1.72 -19.45
N GLN A 40 -0.22 -1.56 -18.58
CA GLN A 40 -0.40 -1.86 -17.15
C GLN A 40 -1.40 -0.91 -16.50
N LEU A 41 -1.35 0.40 -16.79
CA LEU A 41 -2.34 1.37 -16.29
C LEU A 41 -3.76 1.06 -16.78
N HIS A 42 -3.92 0.70 -18.05
CA HIS A 42 -5.22 0.30 -18.60
C HIS A 42 -5.75 -0.98 -17.93
N TRP A 43 -4.88 -1.96 -17.68
CA TRP A 43 -5.24 -3.16 -16.94
C TRP A 43 -5.67 -2.84 -15.50
N ILE A 44 -4.93 -1.98 -14.79
CA ILE A 44 -5.28 -1.53 -13.43
C ILE A 44 -6.65 -0.83 -13.44
N ASP A 45 -6.89 0.08 -14.39
CA ASP A 45 -8.18 0.78 -14.56
C ASP A 45 -9.33 -0.23 -14.75
N SER A 46 -9.14 -1.21 -15.64
CA SER A 46 -10.11 -2.27 -15.89
C SER A 46 -10.39 -3.13 -14.65
N VAL A 47 -9.35 -3.54 -13.91
CA VAL A 47 -9.52 -4.35 -12.70
C VAL A 47 -10.28 -3.55 -11.63
N LEU A 48 -9.89 -2.30 -11.39
CA LEU A 48 -10.52 -1.45 -10.37
C LEU A 48 -11.96 -1.08 -10.73
N ALA A 49 -12.28 -0.88 -12.01
CA ALA A 49 -13.64 -0.62 -12.48
C ALA A 49 -14.59 -1.79 -12.23
N ASN A 50 -14.08 -3.02 -12.32
CA ASN A 50 -14.86 -4.25 -12.14
C ASN A 50 -14.78 -4.83 -10.72
N THR A 51 -14.20 -4.09 -9.78
CA THR A 51 -14.02 -4.53 -8.39
C THR A 51 -15.20 -4.09 -7.52
N SER A 52 -15.95 -5.07 -6.99
CA SER A 52 -17.02 -4.85 -6.00
C SER A 52 -16.56 -5.10 -4.57
N GLU A 53 -15.34 -5.59 -4.37
CA GLU A 53 -14.79 -5.86 -3.05
C GLU A 53 -14.68 -4.57 -2.23
N PRO A 54 -15.07 -4.62 -0.94
CA PRO A 54 -15.05 -3.45 -0.06
C PRO A 54 -13.68 -2.82 0.14
N TRP A 55 -12.63 -3.65 0.17
CA TRP A 55 -11.26 -3.21 0.36
C TRP A 55 -10.49 -3.39 -0.94
N LYS A 56 -9.95 -2.29 -1.44
CA LYS A 56 -9.10 -2.21 -2.63
C LYS A 56 -7.71 -1.79 -2.17
N ILE A 57 -6.75 -2.65 -2.45
CA ILE A 57 -5.36 -2.52 -2.02
C ILE A 57 -4.51 -2.66 -3.25
N VAL A 58 -3.64 -1.68 -3.48
CA VAL A 58 -2.63 -1.73 -4.53
C VAL A 58 -1.27 -1.94 -3.88
N VAL A 59 -0.50 -2.90 -4.40
CA VAL A 59 0.83 -3.23 -3.91
C VAL A 59 1.84 -3.01 -5.03
N GLY A 60 2.87 -2.22 -4.78
CA GLY A 60 3.97 -1.97 -5.71
C GLY A 60 5.32 -1.95 -4.98
N HIS A 61 6.44 -2.00 -5.69
CA HIS A 61 7.75 -1.93 -5.04
C HIS A 61 8.08 -0.50 -4.61
N HIS A 62 7.97 0.48 -5.52
CA HIS A 62 8.38 1.87 -5.30
C HIS A 62 7.32 2.69 -4.55
N PRO A 63 7.71 3.63 -3.67
CA PRO A 63 6.79 4.52 -2.98
C PRO A 63 6.27 5.62 -3.91
N ARG A 64 4.97 5.94 -3.82
CA ARG A 64 4.46 7.21 -4.40
C ARG A 64 4.96 8.41 -3.62
N TYR A 65 4.97 8.29 -2.30
CA TYR A 65 5.47 9.28 -1.37
C TYR A 65 6.38 8.61 -0.34
N SER A 66 7.46 9.28 0.06
CA SER A 66 8.37 8.80 1.10
C SER A 66 9.04 9.99 1.80
N VAL A 67 9.29 9.84 3.10
CA VAL A 67 10.16 10.74 3.88
C VAL A 67 11.55 10.14 4.14
N GLY A 68 11.89 9.03 3.48
CA GLY A 68 13.23 8.47 3.50
C GLY A 68 14.23 9.47 2.91
N GLY A 69 15.38 9.65 3.56
CA GLY A 69 16.46 10.50 3.04
C GLY A 69 17.26 9.83 1.92
N ASP A 70 16.99 8.56 1.65
CA ASP A 70 17.58 7.72 0.60
C ASP A 70 16.80 7.82 -0.72
N HIS A 71 15.48 7.60 -0.65
CA HIS A 71 14.57 7.56 -1.79
C HIS A 71 13.33 8.39 -1.47
N GLY A 72 13.15 9.50 -2.19
CA GLY A 72 12.04 10.42 -2.03
C GLY A 72 10.75 9.97 -2.72
N ASN A 73 9.90 10.93 -3.09
CA ASN A 73 8.67 10.65 -3.84
C ASN A 73 8.99 10.17 -5.27
N GLN A 74 8.28 9.14 -5.75
CA GLN A 74 8.33 8.75 -7.16
C GLN A 74 7.32 9.56 -7.99
N ALA A 75 7.80 10.63 -8.63
CA ALA A 75 6.94 11.59 -9.34
C ALA A 75 6.07 10.94 -10.44
N GLU A 76 6.60 9.94 -11.15
CA GLU A 76 5.89 9.23 -12.21
C GLU A 76 4.70 8.45 -11.65
N LEU A 77 4.85 7.79 -10.50
CA LEU A 77 3.74 7.09 -9.84
C LEU A 77 2.75 8.08 -9.20
N VAL A 78 3.22 9.26 -8.76
CA VAL A 78 2.33 10.33 -8.30
C VAL A 78 1.41 10.76 -9.45
N GLN A 79 1.96 10.99 -10.65
CA GLN A 79 1.25 11.51 -11.80
C GLN A 79 0.40 10.46 -12.54
N GLN A 80 0.92 9.25 -12.73
CA GLN A 80 0.29 8.25 -13.61
C GLN A 80 -0.64 7.30 -12.85
N LEU A 81 -0.20 6.77 -11.71
CA LEU A 81 -0.99 5.83 -10.90
C LEU A 81 -1.97 6.56 -9.97
N GLY A 82 -1.57 7.72 -9.45
CA GLY A 82 -2.36 8.51 -8.50
C GLY A 82 -3.81 8.77 -8.90
N PRO A 83 -4.08 9.22 -10.14
CA PRO A 83 -5.44 9.45 -10.62
C PRO A 83 -6.32 8.19 -10.54
N LEU A 84 -5.78 7.00 -10.81
CA LEU A 84 -6.54 5.75 -10.72
C LEU A 84 -6.88 5.39 -9.27
N LEU A 85 -5.92 5.57 -8.33
CA LEU A 85 -6.16 5.31 -6.91
C LEU A 85 -7.29 6.20 -6.38
N GLN A 86 -7.30 7.48 -6.77
CA GLN A 86 -8.33 8.44 -6.40
C GLN A 86 -9.67 8.13 -7.08
N LYS A 87 -9.68 7.90 -8.40
CA LYS A 87 -10.89 7.58 -9.18
C LYS A 87 -11.69 6.43 -8.59
N TYR A 88 -11.01 5.40 -8.08
CA TYR A 88 -11.66 4.19 -7.56
C TYR A 88 -11.69 4.07 -6.04
N ASN A 89 -11.30 5.13 -5.33
CA ASN A 89 -11.22 5.18 -3.87
C ASN A 89 -10.42 4.02 -3.26
N VAL A 90 -9.24 3.72 -3.82
CA VAL A 90 -8.33 2.70 -3.27
C VAL A 90 -7.96 3.09 -1.85
N GLN A 91 -8.12 2.18 -0.88
CA GLN A 91 -7.92 2.51 0.53
C GLN A 91 -6.46 2.45 0.94
N LEU A 92 -5.68 1.50 0.40
CA LEU A 92 -4.28 1.31 0.78
C LEU A 92 -3.40 1.19 -0.46
N TYR A 93 -2.28 1.91 -0.44
CA TYR A 93 -1.13 1.64 -1.29
C TYR A 93 0.02 1.12 -0.42
N LEU A 94 0.44 -0.12 -0.67
CA LEU A 94 1.49 -0.80 0.09
C LEU A 94 2.74 -0.89 -0.76
N CYS A 95 3.89 -0.52 -0.22
CA CYS A 95 5.16 -0.54 -0.94
C CYS A 95 6.38 -0.69 -0.03
N SER A 96 7.56 -0.72 -0.64
CA SER A 96 8.85 -0.87 0.02
C SER A 96 9.86 0.11 -0.59
N HIS A 97 11.01 -0.37 -1.05
CA HIS A 97 12.10 0.36 -1.70
C HIS A 97 12.87 1.32 -0.77
N SER A 98 12.21 2.25 -0.08
CA SER A 98 12.87 3.00 1.00
C SER A 98 13.15 2.05 2.17
N HIS A 99 14.37 2.02 2.69
CA HIS A 99 14.77 1.07 3.75
C HIS A 99 14.35 1.55 5.14
N THR A 100 13.08 1.91 5.27
CA THR A 100 12.46 2.48 6.45
C THR A 100 11.00 2.05 6.54
N ARG A 101 10.38 2.23 7.72
CA ARG A 101 8.95 1.97 7.94
C ARG A 101 8.20 3.28 8.07
N GLN A 102 7.15 3.45 7.28
CA GLN A 102 6.41 4.70 7.24
C GLN A 102 4.91 4.47 7.08
N HIS A 103 4.13 5.27 7.78
CA HIS A 103 2.72 5.50 7.51
C HIS A 103 2.53 6.98 7.23
N LEU A 104 2.21 7.31 5.99
CA LEU A 104 2.03 8.69 5.55
C LEU A 104 0.55 9.09 5.64
N PRO A 105 0.25 10.39 5.80
CA PRO A 105 -1.13 10.87 5.77
C PRO A 105 -1.81 10.52 4.43
N PRO A 106 -3.13 10.27 4.44
CA PRO A 106 -3.83 9.89 3.24
C PRO A 106 -3.92 11.02 2.22
N VAL A 107 -3.98 10.65 0.94
CA VAL A 107 -4.35 11.54 -0.16
C VAL A 107 -5.67 11.06 -0.74
N GLY A 108 -6.74 11.85 -0.55
CA GLY A 108 -8.10 11.37 -0.76
C GLY A 108 -8.40 10.24 0.22
N GLN A 109 -8.83 9.08 -0.29
CA GLN A 109 -9.13 7.90 0.53
C GLN A 109 -7.95 6.94 0.70
N THR A 110 -6.78 7.21 0.11
CA THR A 110 -5.66 6.27 0.07
C THR A 110 -4.63 6.57 1.16
N ASP A 111 -4.43 5.64 2.10
CA ASP A 111 -3.29 5.63 3.02
C ASP A 111 -2.07 4.97 2.34
N PHE A 112 -0.86 5.46 2.68
CA PHE A 112 0.39 4.95 2.12
C PHE A 112 1.22 4.30 3.21
N ILE A 113 1.47 2.99 3.04
CA ILE A 113 2.30 2.21 3.96
C ILE A 113 3.58 1.80 3.23
N ILE A 114 4.72 2.23 3.79
CA ILE A 114 6.05 1.84 3.34
C ILE A 114 6.60 0.86 4.37
N ALA A 115 6.82 -0.39 3.95
CA ALA A 115 7.24 -1.50 4.80
C ALA A 115 8.62 -2.02 4.38
N GLY A 116 9.62 -1.13 4.25
CA GLY A 116 10.98 -1.53 3.92
C GLY A 116 11.85 -1.84 5.13
N GLY A 117 13.14 -2.11 4.87
CA GLY A 117 14.15 -2.30 5.92
C GLY A 117 14.25 -3.73 6.48
N SER A 118 13.70 -4.73 5.81
CA SER A 118 13.64 -6.11 6.31
C SER A 118 14.85 -6.98 5.95
N GLY A 119 15.81 -6.45 5.18
CA GLY A 119 17.01 -7.20 4.77
C GLY A 119 18.20 -6.36 4.32
N ALA A 120 17.97 -5.13 3.85
CA ALA A 120 19.02 -4.20 3.47
C ALA A 120 19.33 -3.19 4.59
N SER A 121 20.49 -2.52 4.48
CA SER A 121 20.90 -1.46 5.41
C SER A 121 19.85 -0.36 5.50
N LEU A 122 19.50 0.02 6.72
CA LEU A 122 18.45 0.98 6.99
C LEU A 122 18.83 2.39 6.51
N GLY A 123 17.86 3.08 5.92
CA GLY A 123 18.01 4.46 5.45
C GLY A 123 17.72 5.48 6.56
N PRO A 124 18.19 6.73 6.43
CA PRO A 124 17.80 7.82 7.32
C PRO A 124 16.34 8.24 7.07
N ILE A 125 15.69 8.81 8.09
CA ILE A 125 14.41 9.52 7.95
C ILE A 125 14.70 11.01 7.88
N ALA A 126 14.17 11.70 6.87
CA ALA A 126 14.25 13.15 6.79
C ALA A 126 13.43 13.78 7.94
N ASN A 127 13.89 14.92 8.46
CA ASN A 127 13.15 15.70 9.45
C ASN A 127 11.87 16.29 8.83
N SER A 128 10.80 15.50 8.81
CA SER A 128 9.48 15.88 8.31
C SER A 128 8.44 15.69 9.40
N THR A 129 7.63 16.72 9.65
CA THR A 129 6.50 16.67 10.58
C THR A 129 5.23 16.13 9.93
N LYS A 130 5.25 15.79 8.64
CA LYS A 130 4.08 15.41 7.85
C LYS A 130 3.95 13.89 7.66
N THR A 131 4.11 13.13 8.74
CA THR A 131 3.93 11.66 8.75
C THR A 131 3.08 11.24 9.93
N GLN A 132 2.29 10.18 9.78
CA GLN A 132 1.63 9.55 10.93
C GLN A 132 2.62 8.69 11.73
N PHE A 133 3.54 8.04 11.03
CA PHE A 133 4.67 7.31 11.61
C PHE A 133 5.81 7.24 10.60
N ALA A 134 7.05 7.35 11.08
CA ALA A 134 8.24 7.09 10.27
C ALA A 134 9.39 6.64 11.18
N ARG A 135 10.06 5.54 10.83
CA ARG A 135 11.20 5.05 11.61
C ARG A 135 12.18 4.27 10.74
N SER A 136 13.47 4.54 10.96
CA SER A 136 14.56 3.69 10.49
C SER A 136 14.66 2.46 11.40
N SER A 137 14.09 1.33 10.97
CA SER A 137 14.04 0.09 11.77
C SER A 137 13.77 -1.15 10.91
N GLY A 138 14.44 -2.25 11.25
CA GLY A 138 14.14 -3.59 10.71
C GLY A 138 12.84 -4.18 11.25
N GLY A 139 12.45 -5.38 10.79
CA GLY A 139 11.18 -6.02 11.14
C GLY A 139 10.22 -6.22 9.96
N PHE A 140 8.90 -6.19 10.19
CA PHE A 140 7.86 -6.43 9.18
C PHE A 140 6.54 -5.73 9.52
N SER A 141 5.59 -5.77 8.58
CA SER A 141 4.22 -5.29 8.80
C SER A 141 3.23 -6.43 8.91
N VAL A 142 2.26 -6.26 9.81
CA VAL A 142 1.12 -7.17 9.96
C VAL A 142 -0.15 -6.39 9.69
N PHE A 143 -1.02 -6.94 8.85
CA PHE A 143 -2.35 -6.41 8.62
C PHE A 143 -3.37 -7.41 9.09
N SER A 144 -4.42 -6.95 9.77
CA SER A 144 -5.60 -7.73 10.13
C SER A 144 -6.83 -7.03 9.56
N MET A 145 -7.62 -7.72 8.75
CA MET A 145 -8.74 -7.10 8.05
C MET A 145 -10.02 -7.92 8.20
N ASN A 146 -11.15 -7.22 8.23
CA ASN A 146 -12.50 -7.78 8.12
C ASN A 146 -13.37 -6.88 7.23
N ALA A 147 -14.67 -7.19 7.14
CA ALA A 147 -15.60 -6.41 6.32
C ALA A 147 -15.58 -4.91 6.63
N ASP A 148 -15.38 -4.50 7.89
CA ASP A 148 -15.64 -3.14 8.35
C ASP A 148 -14.39 -2.40 8.78
N SER A 149 -13.27 -3.10 8.96
CA SER A 149 -12.04 -2.49 9.42
C SER A 149 -10.78 -3.14 8.90
N VAL A 150 -9.73 -2.32 8.85
CA VAL A 150 -8.34 -2.70 8.66
C VAL A 150 -7.57 -2.29 9.90
N ARG A 151 -6.74 -3.18 10.41
CA ARG A 151 -5.70 -2.91 11.41
C ARG A 151 -4.35 -3.17 10.77
N MET A 152 -3.37 -2.34 11.10
CA MET A 152 -1.98 -2.48 10.67
C MET A 152 -1.06 -2.27 11.85
N GLY A 153 0.02 -3.04 11.91
CA GLY A 153 1.11 -2.83 12.86
C GLY A 153 2.47 -2.97 12.21
N PHE A 154 3.43 -2.18 12.69
CA PHE A 154 4.86 -2.37 12.42
C PHE A 154 5.49 -3.08 13.61
N ILE A 155 6.14 -4.22 13.35
CA ILE A 155 6.82 -5.03 14.36
C ILE A 155 8.31 -5.01 14.04
N ASP A 156 9.18 -4.74 15.03
CA ASP A 156 10.63 -4.78 14.84
C ASP A 156 11.21 -6.20 14.87
N THR A 157 12.52 -6.34 14.62
CA THR A 157 13.20 -7.64 14.61
C THR A 157 13.21 -8.36 15.96
N ASN A 158 12.91 -7.67 17.06
CA ASN A 158 12.79 -8.27 18.39
C ASN A 158 11.33 -8.65 18.72
N GLY A 159 10.41 -8.50 17.76
CA GLY A 159 8.98 -8.76 17.97
C GLY A 159 8.24 -7.62 18.67
N LYS A 160 8.86 -6.43 18.86
CA LYS A 160 8.20 -5.30 19.51
C LYS A 160 7.32 -4.55 18.52
N MET A 161 6.06 -4.34 18.89
CA MET A 161 5.16 -3.43 18.15
C MET A 161 5.67 -1.99 18.26
N LEU A 162 6.07 -1.41 17.14
CA LEU A 162 6.57 -0.04 17.03
C LEU A 162 5.44 0.97 16.81
N TYR A 163 4.37 0.54 16.14
CA TYR A 163 3.25 1.36 15.73
C TYR A 163 2.05 0.49 15.43
N SER A 164 0.86 0.97 15.76
CA SER A 164 -0.41 0.33 15.41
C SER A 164 -1.38 1.39 14.90
N TRP A 165 -2.11 1.05 13.85
CA TRP A 165 -3.13 1.90 13.25
C TRP A 165 -4.36 1.07 12.90
N GLN A 166 -5.53 1.71 12.96
CA GLN A 166 -6.78 1.12 12.54
C GLN A 166 -7.57 2.11 11.69
N ARG A 167 -8.18 1.58 10.63
CA ARG A 167 -9.20 2.26 9.84
C ARG A 167 -10.49 1.48 9.91
N VAL A 168 -11.57 2.15 10.27
CA VAL A 168 -12.93 1.62 10.17
C VAL A 168 -13.55 2.27 8.94
N LYS A 169 -14.37 1.52 8.19
CA LYS A 169 -15.23 2.13 7.19
C LYS A 169 -16.16 3.11 7.90
N PRO A 170 -16.44 4.29 7.32
CA PRO A 170 -17.52 5.13 7.83
C PRO A 170 -18.80 4.30 7.88
N ASP A 171 -19.52 4.34 8.99
CA ASP A 171 -20.86 3.76 9.12
C ASP A 171 -21.74 4.44 8.06
N ASN A 172 -21.91 3.82 6.90
CA ASN A 172 -22.84 4.33 5.92
C ASN A 172 -24.25 3.97 6.40
N GLU A 173 -24.98 4.97 6.89
CA GLU A 173 -26.43 5.03 7.16
C GLU A 173 -27.35 4.57 5.99
N PHE A 174 -26.82 3.93 4.95
CA PHE A 174 -27.59 3.47 3.79
C PHE A 174 -27.58 1.95 3.55
N ALA A 175 -26.96 1.16 4.42
CA ALA A 175 -27.06 -0.29 4.35
C ALA A 175 -28.00 -0.83 5.43
N PHE A 176 -29.32 -0.63 5.26
CA PHE A 176 -30.28 -1.57 5.84
C PHE A 176 -30.04 -2.94 5.22
N ARG A 177 -29.20 -3.76 5.85
CA ARG A 177 -29.16 -5.20 5.60
C ARG A 177 -29.14 -5.92 6.93
N LEU A 178 -30.35 -6.17 7.42
CA LEU A 178 -30.64 -7.16 8.45
C LEU A 178 -30.02 -8.50 8.06
N TYR A 179 -28.89 -8.91 8.63
CA TYR A 179 -28.55 -10.33 8.75
C TYR A 179 -27.74 -10.60 10.02
N ARG A 180 -28.03 -11.77 10.60
CA ARG A 180 -27.74 -12.19 11.96
C ARG A 180 -26.25 -12.44 12.23
N SER A 181 -25.93 -12.10 13.47
CA SER A 181 -24.96 -12.65 14.42
C SER A 181 -24.03 -13.79 13.97
N ASP A 182 -22.77 -13.62 14.37
CA ASP A 182 -21.77 -14.64 14.71
C ASP A 182 -20.85 -15.10 13.56
N LEU A 183 -19.63 -14.54 13.52
CA LEU A 183 -18.32 -15.24 13.49
C LEU A 183 -17.20 -14.25 13.14
N GLU A 184 -16.34 -13.94 14.12
CA GLU A 184 -15.09 -13.19 13.91
C GLU A 184 -14.03 -14.09 13.27
N PHE A 185 -13.71 -13.84 12.01
CA PHE A 185 -12.45 -14.28 11.41
C PHE A 185 -11.70 -13.04 10.90
N CYS A 186 -10.46 -12.89 11.35
CA CYS A 186 -9.54 -11.83 10.94
C CYS A 186 -8.50 -12.40 9.97
N ASP A 187 -8.34 -11.76 8.82
CA ASP A 187 -7.35 -12.18 7.84
C ASP A 187 -6.01 -11.49 8.09
N VAL A 188 -4.95 -12.27 8.25
CA VAL A 188 -3.61 -11.75 8.52
C VAL A 188 -2.75 -11.76 7.25
N MET A 189 -2.36 -10.58 6.77
CA MET A 189 -1.41 -10.42 5.66
C MET A 189 -0.05 -9.95 6.19
N PHE A 190 1.00 -10.67 5.82
CA PHE A 190 2.39 -10.31 6.14
C PHE A 190 3.06 -9.68 4.92
N LEU A 191 3.69 -8.53 5.13
CA LEU A 191 4.58 -7.88 4.16
C LEU A 191 5.96 -7.77 4.79
N ALA A 192 6.94 -8.36 4.12
CA ALA A 192 8.35 -8.33 4.47
C ALA A 192 9.10 -7.41 3.49
#